data_AF-A0A4Z1FS10-F1
#
_entry.id   AF-A0A4Z1FS10-F1
#
_cell.length_a   1.000
_cell.length_b   1.000
_cell.length_c   1.000
_cell.angle_alpha   90.00
_cell.angle_beta   90.00
_cell.angle_gamma   90.00
#
_symmetry.space_group_name_H-M   'P 1'
#
loop_
_entity.id
_entity.type
_entity.pdbx_description
1 polymer ?
#
loop_
_entity_poly.entity_id
_entity_poly.type
_entity_poly.pdbx_seq_one_letter_code
_entity_poly.pdbx_strand_id
1 'polypeptide(L)'
;MRVVYSTLNFSADQTRFKKIIGYVPQDDVVVSELTLPVNILHSARRIDDLLSCLGLNHSQNILVGDPSEPVISEGQRKRVSIGIKLAAALLALILDEPTSGLDATSALSIIGLLKALCRLGINVKCLLHQPRLEHFQSLDKLLLLASGQETYFAKAPDLIEYFENVGFSVSKQCNPADLLMDILSG
;
A
#
# COMPACT_ATOMS: atom_id res chain seq x y z
N MET A 1 -15.02 3.18 -5.00
CA MET A 1 -14.56 4.50 -4.57
C MET A 1 -13.04 4.41 -4.40
N ARG A 2 -12.23 5.25 -5.06
CA ARG A 2 -10.78 5.05 -5.15
C ARG A 2 -10.03 6.29 -4.66
N VAL A 3 -9.36 6.16 -3.52
CA VAL A 3 -8.31 7.09 -3.12
C VAL A 3 -7.02 6.60 -3.76
N VAL A 4 -6.40 7.43 -4.60
CA VAL A 4 -5.14 7.11 -5.30
C VAL A 4 -4.06 8.03 -4.72
N TYR A 5 -2.80 7.62 -4.73
CA TYR A 5 -1.68 8.49 -4.31
C TYR A 5 -0.73 8.69 -5.48
N SER A 6 -0.24 9.92 -5.70
CA SER A 6 0.68 10.20 -6.81
C SER A 6 1.76 11.23 -6.46
N THR A 7 2.97 11.03 -6.98
CA THR A 7 4.04 12.04 -7.03
C THR A 7 4.65 12.19 -8.43
N LEU A 8 4.02 11.70 -9.50
CA LEU A 8 4.53 11.86 -10.86
C LEU A 8 3.41 11.98 -11.91
N ASN A 9 3.56 12.94 -12.82
CA ASN A 9 2.87 13.00 -14.10
C ASN A 9 3.47 11.94 -15.02
N PHE A 10 2.64 11.07 -15.61
CA PHE A 10 3.08 10.10 -16.60
C PHE A 10 2.33 10.25 -17.92
N SER A 11 3.07 10.66 -18.94
CA SER A 11 2.76 10.43 -20.34
C SER A 11 3.81 9.47 -20.91
N ALA A 12 3.36 8.40 -21.58
CA ALA A 12 4.09 7.51 -22.53
C ALA A 12 4.45 6.07 -22.11
N ASP A 13 4.05 5.13 -22.98
CA ASP A 13 4.48 3.74 -23.25
C ASP A 13 4.47 2.68 -22.12
N GLN A 14 3.43 1.84 -22.14
CA GLN A 14 3.08 0.82 -21.13
C GLN A 14 4.09 -0.34 -21.00
N THR A 15 4.92 -0.63 -22.01
CA THR A 15 5.82 -1.81 -21.98
C THR A 15 7.08 -1.59 -21.14
N ARG A 16 7.59 -0.36 -21.06
CA ARG A 16 8.75 -0.03 -20.19
C ARG A 16 8.39 -0.05 -18.72
N PHE A 17 7.18 0.33 -18.35
CA PHE A 17 6.76 0.42 -16.94
C PHE A 17 6.71 -0.93 -16.22
N LYS A 18 6.36 -2.01 -16.92
CA LYS A 18 6.25 -3.34 -16.31
C LYS A 18 7.57 -3.84 -15.69
N LYS A 19 8.72 -3.29 -16.11
CA LYS A 19 10.05 -3.63 -15.60
C LYS A 19 10.54 -2.71 -14.46
N ILE A 20 9.85 -1.61 -14.20
CA ILE A 20 10.24 -0.62 -13.18
C ILE A 20 9.16 -0.37 -12.12
N ILE A 21 7.93 -0.83 -12.35
CA ILE A 21 6.80 -0.73 -11.42
C ILE A 21 6.38 -2.13 -10.97
N GLY A 22 6.32 -2.33 -9.65
CA GLY A 22 5.72 -3.51 -9.05
C GLY A 22 4.25 -3.26 -8.78
N TYR A 23 3.38 -4.19 -9.17
CA TYR A 23 1.96 -4.15 -8.82
C TYR A 23 1.64 -5.28 -7.85
N VAL A 24 1.05 -4.93 -6.71
CA VAL A 24 0.54 -5.86 -5.68
C VAL A 24 -0.98 -5.74 -5.67
N PRO A 25 -1.73 -6.74 -6.17
CA PRO A 25 -3.19 -6.73 -6.12
C PRO A 25 -3.73 -6.89 -4.67
N GLN A 26 -5.04 -6.67 -4.52
CA GLN A 26 -5.75 -6.87 -3.25
C GLN A 26 -5.62 -8.33 -2.78
N ASP A 27 -5.88 -9.28 -3.67
CA ASP A 27 -5.65 -10.70 -3.41
C ASP A 27 -4.17 -11.04 -3.56
N ASP A 28 -3.58 -11.64 -2.52
CA ASP A 28 -2.15 -11.96 -2.53
C ASP A 28 -1.83 -13.09 -3.51
N VAL A 29 -1.01 -12.78 -4.51
CA VAL A 29 -0.50 -13.76 -5.47
C VAL A 29 0.79 -14.36 -4.91
N VAL A 30 0.64 -15.47 -4.18
CA VAL A 30 1.71 -16.26 -3.56
C VAL A 30 1.50 -17.73 -3.87
N VAL A 31 2.56 -18.52 -3.88
CA VAL A 31 2.53 -19.98 -4.10
C VAL A 31 2.53 -20.68 -2.74
N SER A 32 1.45 -21.40 -2.44
CA SER A 32 1.17 -21.97 -1.12
C SER A 32 2.15 -23.05 -0.68
N GLU A 33 2.68 -23.83 -1.64
CA GLU A 33 3.57 -24.96 -1.41
C GLU A 33 5.04 -24.56 -1.24
N LEU A 34 5.34 -23.26 -1.38
CA LEU A 34 6.69 -22.74 -1.28
C LEU A 34 6.90 -22.02 0.05
N THR A 35 8.13 -22.10 0.57
CA THR A 35 8.53 -21.31 1.74
C THR A 35 8.61 -19.82 1.39
N LEU A 36 8.64 -18.96 2.41
CA LEU A 36 8.69 -17.51 2.26
C LEU A 36 9.83 -17.02 1.34
N PRO A 37 11.10 -17.44 1.54
CA PRO A 37 12.20 -17.08 0.66
C PRO A 37 11.97 -17.55 -0.76
N VAL A 38 11.50 -18.78 -0.95
CA VAL A 38 11.33 -19.38 -2.29
C VAL A 38 10.21 -18.69 -3.08
N ASN A 39 9.15 -18.27 -2.40
CA ASN A 39 8.14 -17.38 -2.99
C ASN A 39 8.77 -16.10 -3.54
N ILE A 40 9.67 -15.49 -2.77
CA ILE A 40 10.34 -14.22 -3.10
C ILE A 40 11.46 -14.43 -4.14
N LEU A 41 11.97 -15.66 -4.32
CA LEU A 41 13.21 -15.93 -5.03
C LEU A 41 12.99 -16.36 -6.49
N HIS A 42 13.11 -15.38 -7.40
CA HIS A 42 13.68 -15.59 -8.75
C HIS A 42 14.62 -14.45 -9.20
N SER A 43 14.73 -13.33 -8.45
CA SER A 43 15.45 -12.11 -8.89
C SER A 43 16.28 -11.38 -7.82
N ALA A 44 16.22 -11.78 -6.53
CA ALA A 44 16.89 -11.05 -5.45
C ALA A 44 18.37 -11.45 -5.31
N ARG A 45 19.29 -10.48 -5.42
CA ARG A 45 20.73 -10.68 -5.14
C ARG A 45 21.06 -10.87 -3.66
N ARG A 46 20.15 -10.47 -2.75
CA ARG A 46 20.30 -10.55 -1.28
C ARG A 46 18.95 -10.82 -0.63
N ILE A 47 18.59 -12.09 -0.54
CA ILE A 47 17.30 -12.53 0.02
C ILE A 47 17.19 -12.21 1.52
N ASP A 48 18.28 -12.36 2.28
CA ASP A 48 18.29 -12.13 3.73
C ASP A 48 18.01 -10.67 4.10
N ASP A 49 18.60 -9.72 3.37
CA ASP A 49 18.34 -8.28 3.52
C ASP A 49 16.86 -7.98 3.30
N LEU A 50 16.26 -8.61 2.28
CA LEU A 50 14.86 -8.41 1.93
C LEU A 50 13.92 -9.03 2.98
N LEU A 51 14.20 -10.25 3.44
CA LEU A 51 13.46 -10.89 4.53
C LEU A 51 13.52 -10.06 5.81
N SER A 52 14.68 -9.46 6.10
CA SER A 52 14.85 -8.57 7.24
C SER A 52 14.06 -7.28 7.10
N CYS A 53 14.09 -6.64 5.92
CA CYS A 53 13.27 -5.46 5.63
C CYS A 53 11.77 -5.75 5.77
N LEU A 54 11.34 -6.94 5.35
CA LEU A 54 9.96 -7.40 5.44
C LEU A 54 9.59 -7.91 6.84
N GLY A 55 10.53 -8.04 7.78
CA GLY A 55 10.27 -8.59 9.11
C GLY A 55 9.87 -10.08 9.09
N LEU A 56 10.38 -10.86 8.13
CA LEU A 56 10.01 -12.26 7.89
C LEU A 56 11.07 -13.27 8.34
N ASN A 57 12.20 -12.82 8.92
CA ASN A 57 13.33 -13.67 9.31
C ASN A 57 12.94 -14.88 10.18
N HIS A 58 12.03 -14.69 11.14
CA HIS A 58 11.64 -15.76 12.07
C HIS A 58 10.72 -16.81 11.44
N SER A 59 10.09 -16.51 10.31
CA SER A 59 9.12 -17.39 9.64
C SER A 59 9.60 -17.88 8.28
N GLN A 60 10.86 -17.62 7.92
CA GLN A 60 11.38 -17.90 6.59
C GLN A 60 11.29 -19.38 6.16
N ASN A 61 11.39 -20.33 7.08
CA ASN A 61 11.33 -21.76 6.76
C ASN A 61 9.91 -22.34 6.78
N ILE A 62 8.90 -21.50 6.94
CA ILE A 62 7.49 -21.88 7.00
C ILE A 62 6.88 -21.81 5.59
N LEU A 63 5.99 -22.74 5.27
CA LEU A 63 5.18 -22.71 4.04
C LEU A 63 4.13 -21.61 4.12
N VAL A 64 3.75 -21.04 2.98
CA VAL A 64 2.68 -20.03 2.95
C VAL A 64 1.31 -20.66 3.28
N GLY A 65 1.05 -21.87 2.78
CA GLY A 65 -0.23 -22.57 3.00
C GLY A 65 -1.36 -22.06 2.11
N ASP A 66 -2.38 -22.89 1.92
CA ASP A 66 -3.58 -22.54 1.15
C ASP A 66 -4.42 -21.49 1.88
N PRO A 67 -5.15 -20.60 1.17
CA PRO A 67 -6.13 -19.72 1.82
C PRO A 67 -7.17 -20.44 2.70
N SER A 68 -7.57 -21.68 2.39
CA SER A 68 -8.51 -22.46 3.21
C SER A 68 -7.88 -23.06 4.46
N GLU A 69 -6.57 -23.26 4.46
CA GLU A 69 -5.78 -23.82 5.57
C GLU A 69 -4.49 -22.99 5.77
N PRO A 70 -4.62 -21.75 6.28
CA PRO A 70 -3.48 -20.83 6.33
C PRO A 70 -2.45 -21.27 7.37
N VAL A 71 -1.18 -21.26 6.97
CA VAL A 71 -0.05 -21.59 7.84
C VAL A 71 0.61 -20.33 8.43
N ILE A 72 0.57 -19.22 7.68
CA ILE A 72 1.05 -17.90 8.10
C ILE A 72 -0.12 -16.92 8.24
N SER A 73 0.10 -15.84 8.99
CA SER A 73 -0.92 -14.78 9.12
C SER A 73 -1.12 -14.03 7.81
N GLU A 74 -2.28 -13.38 7.65
CA GLU A 74 -2.54 -12.55 6.46
C GLU A 74 -1.54 -11.40 6.32
N GLY A 75 -1.11 -10.79 7.43
CA GLY A 75 -0.09 -9.76 7.40
C GLY A 75 1.27 -10.29 6.90
N GLN A 76 1.63 -11.53 7.26
CA GLN A 76 2.82 -12.19 6.72
C GLN A 76 2.65 -12.52 5.24
N ARG A 77 1.50 -13.03 4.83
CA ARG A 77 1.17 -13.31 3.43
C ARG A 77 1.27 -12.05 2.56
N LYS A 78 0.74 -10.92 3.02
CA LYS A 78 0.85 -9.62 2.35
C LYS A 78 2.30 -9.15 2.24
N ARG A 79 3.13 -9.34 3.28
CA ARG A 79 4.57 -9.03 3.23
C ARG A 79 5.31 -9.87 2.20
N VAL A 80 4.97 -11.15 2.06
CA VAL A 80 5.54 -12.03 1.02
C VAL A 80 5.16 -11.52 -0.36
N SER A 81 3.88 -11.22 -0.59
CA SER A 81 3.36 -10.65 -1.84
C SER A 81 4.09 -9.35 -2.25
N ILE A 82 4.34 -8.45 -1.29
CA ILE A 82 5.16 -7.25 -1.47
C ILE A 82 6.61 -7.62 -1.80
N GLY A 83 7.20 -8.55 -1.04
CA GLY A 83 8.57 -9.03 -1.21
C GLY A 83 8.84 -9.59 -2.61
N ILE A 84 7.91 -10.35 -3.18
CA ILE A 84 7.98 -10.88 -4.55
C ILE A 84 8.20 -9.74 -5.56
N LYS A 85 7.51 -8.61 -5.40
CA LYS A 85 7.67 -7.46 -6.30
C LYS A 85 8.97 -6.69 -6.04
N LEU A 86 9.35 -6.54 -4.77
CA LEU A 86 10.61 -5.88 -4.40
C LEU A 86 11.85 -6.63 -4.90
N ALA A 87 11.80 -7.96 -4.95
CA ALA A 87 12.89 -8.80 -5.46
C ALA A 87 13.28 -8.48 -6.91
N ALA A 88 12.38 -7.88 -7.69
CA ALA A 88 12.63 -7.46 -9.07
C ALA A 88 13.33 -6.08 -9.18
N ALA A 89 13.80 -5.49 -8.07
CA ALA A 89 14.54 -4.21 -8.03
C ALA A 89 13.81 -3.04 -8.73
N LEU A 90 12.53 -2.87 -8.39
CA LEU A 90 11.63 -1.90 -9.03
C LEU A 90 11.79 -0.49 -8.40
N LEU A 91 11.62 0.54 -9.22
CA LEU A 91 11.70 1.96 -8.80
C LEU A 91 10.43 2.45 -8.12
N ALA A 92 9.30 1.78 -8.38
CA ALA A 92 8.00 2.12 -7.83
C ALA A 92 7.20 0.86 -7.46
N LEU A 93 6.34 0.99 -6.46
CA LEU A 93 5.42 -0.04 -6.01
C LEU A 93 3.99 0.55 -5.97
N ILE A 94 3.06 -0.12 -6.65
CA ILE A 94 1.64 0.18 -6.63
C ILE A 94 0.93 -0.97 -5.91
N LEU A 95 0.15 -0.66 -4.89
CA LEU A 95 -0.61 -1.64 -4.12
C LEU A 95 -2.10 -1.35 -4.21
N ASP A 96 -2.90 -2.39 -4.43
CA ASP A 96 -4.36 -2.30 -4.36
C ASP A 96 -4.82 -2.82 -2.99
N GLU A 97 -5.49 -1.98 -2.22
CA GLU A 97 -6.04 -2.27 -0.88
C GLU A 97 -5.10 -3.09 0.06
N PRO A 98 -3.86 -2.64 0.32
CA PRO A 98 -2.85 -3.45 1.04
C PRO A 98 -3.19 -3.75 2.51
N THR A 99 -4.22 -3.10 3.06
CA THR A 99 -4.69 -3.29 4.43
C THR A 99 -6.02 -4.05 4.51
N SER A 100 -6.61 -4.45 3.38
CA SER A 100 -7.84 -5.24 3.35
C SER A 100 -7.61 -6.62 3.99
N GLY A 101 -8.59 -7.12 4.75
CA GLY A 101 -8.52 -8.41 5.47
C GLY A 101 -7.71 -8.38 6.78
N LEU A 102 -6.82 -7.40 6.94
CA LEU A 102 -5.92 -7.33 8.09
C LEU A 102 -6.59 -6.79 9.36
N ASP A 103 -6.19 -7.34 10.51
CA ASP A 103 -6.48 -6.72 11.81
C ASP A 103 -5.76 -5.35 11.95
N ALA A 104 -6.18 -4.55 12.93
CA ALA A 104 -5.68 -3.20 13.15
C ALA A 104 -4.14 -3.12 13.27
N THR A 105 -3.56 -4.06 14.02
CA THR A 105 -2.12 -4.08 14.30
C THR A 105 -1.35 -4.48 13.05
N SER A 106 -1.81 -5.51 12.35
CA SER A 106 -1.22 -5.97 11.09
C SER A 106 -1.29 -4.88 10.01
N ALA A 107 -2.44 -4.20 9.87
CA ALA A 107 -2.63 -3.11 8.92
C ALA A 107 -1.66 -1.95 9.19
N LEU A 108 -1.55 -1.49 10.44
CA LEU A 108 -0.62 -0.43 10.82
C LEU A 108 0.84 -0.84 10.55
N SER A 109 1.17 -2.10 10.81
CA SER A 109 2.50 -2.64 10.54
C SER A 109 2.82 -2.66 9.03
N ILE A 110 1.84 -2.97 8.17
CA ILE A 110 1.99 -2.86 6.71
C ILE A 110 2.20 -1.40 6.29
N ILE A 111 1.43 -0.45 6.82
CA ILE A 111 1.63 0.99 6.52
C ILE A 111 3.04 1.44 6.94
N GLY A 112 3.51 1.01 8.12
CA GLY A 112 4.87 1.27 8.60
C GLY A 112 5.95 0.71 7.67
N LEU A 113 5.77 -0.52 7.17
CA LEU A 113 6.64 -1.12 6.15
C LEU A 113 6.68 -0.27 4.87
N LEU A 114 5.51 0.10 4.33
CA LEU A 114 5.44 0.93 3.13
C LEU A 114 6.15 2.28 3.33
N LYS A 115 6.01 2.89 4.51
CA LYS A 115 6.72 4.14 4.84
C LYS A 115 8.23 3.94 4.91
N ALA A 116 8.70 2.81 5.45
CA ALA A 116 10.12 2.48 5.46
C ALA A 116 10.67 2.30 4.04
N LEU A 117 9.93 1.65 3.14
CA LEU A 117 10.31 1.53 1.72
C LEU A 117 10.40 2.91 1.03
N CYS A 118 9.49 3.83 1.31
CA CYS A 118 9.59 5.22 0.84
C CYS A 118 10.88 5.90 1.30
N ARG A 119 11.30 5.70 2.55
CA ARG A 119 12.56 6.27 3.08
C ARG A 119 13.80 5.68 2.41
N LEU A 120 13.71 4.47 1.86
CA LEU A 120 14.75 3.84 1.05
C LEU A 120 14.75 4.30 -0.42
N GLY A 121 13.88 5.26 -0.78
CA GLY A 121 13.81 5.86 -2.12
C GLY A 121 12.85 5.14 -3.08
N ILE A 122 12.08 4.16 -2.61
CA ILE A 122 11.07 3.49 -3.44
C ILE A 122 9.81 4.35 -3.50
N ASN A 123 9.31 4.65 -4.70
CA ASN A 123 8.04 5.37 -4.83
C ASN A 123 6.87 4.42 -4.55
N VAL A 124 6.16 4.61 -3.44
CA VAL A 124 5.00 3.79 -3.10
C VAL A 124 3.70 4.54 -3.37
N LYS A 125 2.77 3.87 -4.05
CA LYS A 125 1.39 4.29 -4.25
C LYS A 125 0.47 3.18 -3.76
N CYS A 126 -0.56 3.50 -3.00
CA CYS A 126 -1.58 2.52 -2.63
C CYS A 126 -2.97 3.02 -2.98
N LEU A 127 -3.91 2.09 -3.17
CA LEU A 127 -5.33 2.38 -3.12
C LEU A 127 -5.82 1.97 -1.74
N LEU A 128 -6.48 2.89 -1.03
CA LEU A 128 -7.08 2.61 0.27
C LEU A 128 -8.59 2.74 0.17
N HIS A 129 -9.28 1.66 0.50
CA HIS A 129 -10.73 1.64 0.66
C HIS A 129 -11.04 1.95 2.14
N GLN A 130 -11.49 3.17 2.44
CA GLN A 130 -11.84 3.63 3.79
C GLN A 130 -10.65 3.62 4.78
N PRO A 131 -9.65 4.49 4.61
CA PRO A 131 -8.51 4.54 5.52
C PRO A 131 -8.95 4.92 6.95
N ARG A 132 -8.40 4.24 7.96
CA ARG A 132 -8.52 4.70 9.35
C ARG A 132 -7.68 5.96 9.56
N LEU A 133 -7.97 6.72 10.62
CA LEU A 133 -7.23 7.94 10.98
C LEU A 133 -5.70 7.71 11.03
N GLU A 134 -5.27 6.61 11.63
CA GLU A 134 -3.85 6.24 11.76
C GLU A 134 -3.17 6.03 10.39
N HIS A 135 -3.91 5.44 9.44
CA HIS A 135 -3.42 5.28 8.07
C HIS A 135 -3.31 6.65 7.40
N PHE A 136 -4.33 7.49 7.56
CA PHE A 136 -4.37 8.84 7.00
C PHE A 136 -3.18 9.70 7.45
N GLN A 137 -2.86 9.68 8.75
CA GLN A 137 -1.74 10.42 9.33
C GLN A 137 -0.37 10.02 8.76
N SER A 138 -0.26 8.83 8.17
CA SER A 138 1.00 8.33 7.59
C SER A 138 1.21 8.78 6.15
N LEU A 139 0.21 9.38 5.51
CA LEU A 139 0.22 9.75 4.09
C LEU A 139 0.97 11.07 3.84
N ASP A 140 1.81 11.09 2.81
CA ASP A 140 2.51 12.31 2.39
C ASP A 140 1.66 13.18 1.46
N LYS A 141 1.00 12.54 0.49
CA LYS A 141 0.07 13.14 -0.47
C LYS A 141 -1.21 12.34 -0.51
N LEU A 142 -2.26 12.92 -1.09
CA LEU A 142 -3.58 12.34 -1.24
C LEU A 142 -4.16 12.77 -2.59
N LEU A 143 -4.58 11.81 -3.42
CA LEU A 143 -5.42 12.04 -4.59
C LEU A 143 -6.81 11.43 -4.34
N LEU A 144 -7.83 12.29 -4.32
CA LEU A 144 -9.22 11.91 -4.18
C LEU A 144 -9.91 11.92 -5.54
N LEU A 145 -10.67 10.85 -5.79
CA LEU A 145 -11.48 10.72 -6.98
C LEU A 145 -12.95 10.58 -6.59
N ALA A 146 -13.80 11.51 -7.02
CA ALA A 146 -15.26 11.41 -6.93
C ALA A 146 -15.85 11.34 -8.34
N SER A 147 -16.74 10.38 -8.59
CA SER A 147 -17.39 10.19 -9.90
C SER A 147 -16.40 10.12 -11.09
N GLY A 148 -15.21 9.56 -10.86
CA GLY A 148 -14.15 9.44 -11.87
C GLY A 148 -13.35 10.72 -12.13
N GLN A 149 -13.61 11.80 -11.40
CA GLN A 149 -12.88 13.07 -11.51
C GLN A 149 -12.00 13.33 -10.28
N GLU A 150 -10.87 13.99 -10.48
CA GLU A 150 -10.01 14.47 -9.40
C GLU A 150 -10.72 15.59 -8.63
N THR A 151 -10.93 15.38 -7.33
CA THR A 151 -11.50 16.38 -6.42
C THR A 151 -10.46 17.03 -5.53
N TYR A 152 -9.34 16.34 -5.29
CA TYR A 152 -8.22 16.83 -4.50
C TYR A 152 -6.94 16.12 -4.91
N PHE A 153 -5.85 16.86 -5.08
CA PHE A 153 -4.52 16.28 -5.21
C PHE A 153 -3.43 17.18 -4.59
N ALA A 154 -3.17 16.99 -3.30
CA ALA A 154 -2.12 17.71 -2.58
C ALA A 154 -1.63 16.91 -1.37
N LYS A 155 -0.99 17.56 -0.38
CA LYS A 155 -0.51 16.86 0.82
C LYS A 155 -1.69 16.40 1.67
N ALA A 156 -1.61 15.24 2.30
CA ALA A 156 -2.71 14.77 3.16
C ALA A 156 -3.01 15.73 4.33
N PRO A 157 -2.01 16.33 5.02
CA PRO A 157 -2.28 17.31 6.09
C PRO A 157 -3.04 18.56 5.65
N ASP A 158 -2.92 18.97 4.38
CA ASP A 158 -3.52 20.20 3.85
C ASP A 158 -5.02 20.00 3.47
N LEU A 159 -5.55 18.77 3.63
CA LEU A 159 -6.89 18.38 3.18
C LEU A 159 -8.00 19.24 3.79
N ILE A 160 -7.97 19.43 5.12
CA ILE A 160 -9.04 20.14 5.82
C ILE A 160 -9.08 21.60 5.35
N GLU A 161 -7.93 22.26 5.34
CA GLU A 161 -7.81 23.66 4.90
C GLU A 161 -8.29 23.84 3.45
N TYR A 162 -7.98 22.88 2.57
CA TYR A 162 -8.47 22.92 1.19
C TYR A 162 -10.01 22.91 1.12
N PHE A 163 -10.67 21.97 1.80
CA PHE A 163 -12.14 21.87 1.73
C PHE A 163 -12.85 23.01 2.47
N GLU A 164 -12.28 23.54 3.55
CA GLU A 164 -12.77 24.76 4.19
C GLU A 164 -12.75 25.96 3.21
N ASN A 165 -11.66 26.12 2.45
CA ASN A 165 -11.53 27.20 1.46
C ASN A 165 -12.49 27.05 0.26
N VAL A 166 -12.91 25.83 -0.07
CA VAL A 166 -13.91 25.56 -1.13
C VAL A 166 -15.35 25.75 -0.62
N GLY A 167 -15.54 25.99 0.68
CA GLY A 167 -16.84 26.32 1.28
C GLY A 167 -17.50 25.20 2.07
N PHE A 168 -16.80 24.09 2.34
CA PHE A 168 -17.29 23.05 3.24
C PHE A 168 -17.13 23.46 4.70
N SER A 169 -18.17 23.25 5.51
CA SER A 169 -18.08 23.47 6.96
C SER A 169 -17.46 22.24 7.63
N VAL A 170 -16.14 22.25 7.84
CA VAL A 170 -15.44 21.19 8.55
C VAL A 170 -15.41 21.52 10.05
N SER A 171 -15.82 20.57 10.90
CA SER A 171 -15.71 20.77 12.36
C SER A 171 -14.26 20.62 12.81
N LYS A 172 -13.82 21.43 13.78
CA LYS A 172 -12.42 21.38 14.30
C LYS A 172 -12.03 20.04 14.93
N GLN A 173 -12.99 19.18 15.24
CA GLN A 173 -12.80 17.83 15.79
C GLN A 173 -13.10 16.74 14.77
N CYS A 174 -13.33 17.11 13.50
CA CYS A 174 -13.62 16.16 12.45
C CYS A 174 -12.42 15.25 12.22
N ASN A 175 -12.67 13.94 12.23
CA ASN A 175 -11.71 12.96 11.77
C ASN A 175 -11.54 13.13 10.24
N PRO A 176 -10.33 13.46 9.75
CA PRO A 176 -10.09 13.64 8.31
C PRO A 176 -10.54 12.43 7.48
N ALA A 177 -10.43 11.21 8.02
CA ALA A 177 -10.89 10.01 7.33
C ALA A 177 -12.41 9.99 7.15
N ASP A 178 -13.17 10.52 8.11
CA ASP A 178 -14.63 10.59 8.01
C ASP A 178 -15.03 11.70 7.04
N LEU A 179 -14.33 12.86 7.08
CA LEU A 179 -14.51 13.92 6.08
C LEU A 179 -14.31 13.42 4.65
N LEU A 180 -13.30 12.57 4.43
CA LEU A 180 -13.08 11.93 3.12
C LEU A 180 -14.29 11.11 2.69
N MET A 181 -14.88 10.36 3.61
CA MET A 181 -16.05 9.54 3.32
C MET A 181 -17.25 10.39 2.96
N ASP A 182 -17.52 11.44 3.74
CA ASP A 182 -18.63 12.36 3.52
C ASP A 182 -18.54 13.04 2.13
N ILE A 183 -17.35 13.58 1.78
CA ILE A 183 -17.11 14.23 0.49
C ILE A 183 -17.29 13.25 -0.68
N LEU A 184 -16.88 12.00 -0.48
CA LEU A 184 -16.93 10.99 -1.54
C LEU A 184 -18.31 10.33 -1.67
N SER A 185 -19.15 10.37 -0.64
CA SER A 185 -20.55 9.92 -0.70
C SER A 185 -21.52 10.93 -1.31
N GLY A 186 -21.17 12.22 -1.33
CA GLY A 186 -21.99 13.30 -1.89
C GLY A 186 -22.97 13.91 -0.90
#